data_AF-A0A7K3BB53-F1
#
_entry.id   AF-A0A7K3BB53-F1
#
_cell.length_a   1.000
_cell.length_b   1.000
_cell.length_c   1.000
_cell.angle_alpha   90.00
_cell.angle_beta   90.00
_cell.angle_gamma   90.00
#
_symmetry.space_group_name_H-M   'P 1'
#
loop_
_entity.id
_entity.type
_entity.pdbx_description
1 polymer ?
#
loop_
_entity_poly.entity_id
_entity_poly.type
_entity_poly.pdbx_seq_one_letter_code
_entity_poly.pdbx_strand_id
1 'polypeptide(L)'
;MLETVGLTAPAGPRQLRAALVRGSSLLEALIDLFQHYWEVAAPLRVTEEGQIGGAGPVDPAAPVAEDRHLLSLMVAGMTDEAMAGQLRVSKRTVQRRVQGLMNLAGVATRMQLGWHAARRNWL
;
A
#
# COMPACT_ATOMS: atom_id res chain seq x y z
N MET A 1 19.64 -29.38 7.76
CA MET A 1 19.60 -29.34 9.24
C MET A 1 19.20 -27.91 9.62
N LEU A 2 17.92 -27.68 9.90
CA LEU A 2 17.39 -26.36 10.25
C LEU A 2 17.55 -26.19 11.77
N GLU A 3 18.54 -25.40 12.20
CA GLU A 3 18.59 -24.93 13.58
C GLU A 3 17.60 -23.78 13.75
N THR A 4 16.37 -24.10 14.15
CA THR A 4 15.40 -23.11 14.63
C THR A 4 15.82 -22.63 16.01
N VAL A 5 16.57 -21.53 16.07
CA VAL A 5 16.75 -20.77 17.33
C VAL A 5 15.49 -19.93 17.52
N GLY A 6 14.57 -20.43 18.33
CA GLY A 6 13.38 -19.69 18.75
C GLY A 6 13.75 -18.61 19.75
N LEU A 7 13.82 -17.35 19.32
CA LEU A 7 13.87 -16.22 20.23
C LEU A 7 12.43 -15.94 20.69
N THR A 8 12.08 -16.46 21.87
CA THR A 8 10.81 -16.12 22.54
C THR A 8 10.98 -14.81 23.31
N ALA A 9 10.37 -13.73 22.82
CA ALA A 9 10.21 -12.50 23.60
C ALA A 9 8.98 -12.63 24.53
N PRO A 10 8.99 -12.03 25.74
CA PRO A 10 7.91 -12.17 26.71
C PRO A 10 6.57 -11.65 26.18
N ALA A 11 5.51 -12.36 26.56
CA ALA A 11 4.20 -12.34 25.95
C ALA A 11 3.42 -11.01 26.11
N GLY A 12 3.01 -10.45 24.97
CA GLY A 12 1.87 -9.53 24.82
C GLY A 12 0.88 -10.09 23.78
N PRO A 13 -0.30 -9.48 23.58
CA PRO A 13 -1.44 -10.04 22.81
C PRO A 13 -1.19 -10.32 21.31
N ARG A 14 0.03 -10.12 20.81
CA ARG A 14 0.56 -10.69 19.57
C ARG A 14 1.87 -11.40 19.90
N GLN A 15 1.88 -12.73 19.94
CA GLN A 15 3.13 -13.48 20.00
C GLN A 15 3.95 -13.18 18.75
N LEU A 16 4.99 -12.35 18.89
CA LEU A 16 5.99 -12.14 17.86
C LEU A 16 6.86 -13.40 17.81
N ARG A 17 6.72 -14.16 16.73
CA ARG A 17 7.60 -15.29 16.42
C ARG A 17 8.70 -14.81 15.49
N ALA A 18 9.94 -14.89 15.97
CA ALA A 18 11.13 -14.59 15.18
C ALA A 18 11.98 -15.86 15.02
N ALA A 19 12.61 -16.02 13.87
CA ALA A 19 13.56 -17.09 13.59
C ALA A 19 14.81 -16.49 12.94
N LEU A 20 16.00 -16.88 13.41
CA LEU A 20 17.25 -16.52 12.77
C LEU A 20 17.50 -17.48 11.60
N VAL A 21 17.41 -16.98 10.37
CA VAL A 21 17.73 -17.75 9.16
C VAL A 21 19.11 -17.34 8.67
N ARG A 22 20.06 -18.28 8.66
CA ARG A 22 21.40 -18.09 8.06
C ARG A 22 21.38 -18.47 6.58
N GLY A 23 22.45 -18.17 5.85
CA GLY A 23 22.61 -18.51 4.42
C GLY A 23 22.23 -19.96 4.14
N SER A 24 21.07 -20.16 3.52
CA SER A 24 20.42 -21.45 3.31
C SER A 24 19.44 -21.35 2.15
N SER A 25 19.04 -22.49 1.59
CA SER A 25 18.02 -22.54 0.53
C SER A 25 16.68 -21.94 0.94
N LEU A 26 16.38 -21.93 2.24
CA LEU A 26 15.19 -21.25 2.77
C LEU A 26 15.32 -19.73 2.64
N LEU A 27 16.49 -19.16 2.91
CA LEU A 27 16.73 -17.73 2.73
C LEU A 27 16.60 -17.34 1.25
N GLU A 28 17.18 -18.13 0.35
CA GLU A 28 17.04 -17.92 -1.10
C GLU A 28 15.57 -17.96 -1.53
N ALA A 29 14.80 -18.96 -1.08
CA ALA A 29 13.37 -19.04 -1.39
C ALA A 29 12.55 -17.85 -0.85
N LEU A 30 12.92 -17.30 0.31
CA LEU A 30 12.28 -16.10 0.86
C LEU A 30 12.64 -14.84 0.07
N ILE A 31 13.89 -14.73 -0.40
CA ILE A 31 14.33 -13.65 -1.28
C ILE A 31 13.58 -13.74 -2.62
N ASP A 32 13.52 -14.91 -3.24
CA ASP A 32 12.80 -15.12 -4.51
C ASP A 32 11.31 -14.78 -4.36
N LEU A 33 10.70 -15.18 -3.25
CA LEU A 33 9.30 -14.83 -2.96
C LEU A 33 9.12 -13.31 -2.82
N PHE A 34 10.02 -12.63 -2.11
CA PHE A 34 10.01 -11.17 -2.01
C PHE A 34 10.16 -10.52 -3.38
N GLN A 35 11.13 -10.96 -4.19
CA GLN A 35 11.37 -10.42 -5.52
C GLN A 35 10.14 -10.62 -6.42
N HIS A 36 9.52 -11.79 -6.38
CA HIS A 36 8.30 -12.03 -7.13
C HIS A 36 7.17 -11.07 -6.74
N TYR A 37 6.94 -10.88 -5.43
CA TYR A 37 5.94 -9.89 -4.97
C TYR A 37 6.33 -8.46 -5.33
N TRP A 38 7.63 -8.14 -5.33
CA TRP A 38 8.14 -6.82 -5.70
C TRP A 38 7.92 -6.53 -7.19
N GLU A 39 8.16 -7.50 -8.06
CA GLU A 39 7.95 -7.40 -9.51
C GLU A 39 6.49 -7.13 -9.88
N VAL A 40 5.54 -7.72 -9.15
CA VAL A 40 4.10 -7.54 -9.39
C VAL A 40 3.47 -6.43 -8.54
N ALA A 41 4.25 -5.79 -7.67
CA ALA A 41 3.76 -4.72 -6.81
C ALA A 41 3.40 -3.48 -7.62
N ALA A 42 2.42 -2.74 -7.12
CA ALA A 42 2.13 -1.41 -7.63
C ALA A 42 3.13 -0.41 -7.03
N PRO A 43 3.79 0.44 -7.83
CA PRO A 43 4.67 1.47 -7.30
C PRO A 43 3.86 2.43 -6.42
N LEU A 44 4.29 2.60 -5.17
CA LEU A 44 3.76 3.62 -4.29
C LEU A 44 4.67 4.86 -4.40
N ARG A 45 4.13 5.98 -4.87
CA ARG A 45 4.92 7.21 -4.95
C ARG A 45 5.09 7.81 -3.57
N VAL A 46 6.29 8.30 -3.29
CA VAL A 46 6.65 8.98 -2.06
C VAL A 46 7.32 10.29 -2.45
N THR A 47 6.90 11.41 -1.84
CA THR A 47 7.51 12.73 -2.05
C THR A 47 8.92 12.78 -1.45
N GLU A 48 9.69 13.83 -1.76
CA GLU A 48 11.03 14.03 -1.20
C GLU A 48 11.01 14.12 0.35
N GLU A 49 9.89 14.58 0.92
CA GLU A 49 9.64 14.65 2.36
C GLU A 49 9.21 13.32 2.99
N GLY A 50 9.21 12.22 2.23
CA GLY A 50 8.83 10.89 2.74
C GLY A 50 7.33 10.68 2.87
N GLN A 51 6.51 11.55 2.27
CA GLN A 51 5.04 11.43 2.32
C GLN A 51 4.53 10.60 1.15
N ILE A 52 3.56 9.73 1.38
CA ILE A 52 2.94 8.92 0.32
C ILE A 52 2.21 9.86 -0.65
N GLY A 53 2.58 9.92 -1.93
CA GLY A 53 2.02 10.81 -2.96
C GLY A 53 3.11 11.36 -3.90
N GLY A 54 2.75 11.83 -5.10
CA GLY A 54 3.71 12.46 -6.02
C GLY A 54 3.18 12.72 -7.44
N ALA A 55 3.67 13.77 -8.11
CA ALA A 55 3.25 14.16 -9.46
C ALA A 55 4.13 13.50 -10.54
N GLY A 56 3.81 12.27 -10.94
CA GLY A 56 4.44 11.59 -12.09
C GLY A 56 3.70 11.80 -13.42
N PRO A 57 4.26 11.32 -14.56
CA PRO A 57 3.68 11.45 -15.90
C PRO A 57 2.26 10.89 -15.93
N VAL A 58 1.35 11.68 -16.50
CA VAL A 58 -0.09 11.56 -16.35
C VAL A 58 -0.63 10.76 -17.53
N ASP A 59 -1.18 9.57 -17.27
CA ASP A 59 -2.26 9.06 -18.12
C ASP A 59 -3.28 10.20 -18.22
N PRO A 60 -3.66 10.70 -19.41
CA PRO A 60 -4.61 11.81 -19.54
C PRO A 60 -5.97 11.53 -18.86
N ALA A 61 -6.30 10.28 -18.58
CA ALA A 61 -7.46 9.88 -17.79
C ALA A 61 -7.20 9.79 -16.26
N ALA A 62 -5.99 10.05 -15.80
CA ALA A 62 -5.62 9.94 -14.39
C ALA A 62 -6.22 11.07 -13.55
N PRO A 63 -6.51 10.79 -12.27
CA PRO A 63 -7.03 11.79 -11.34
C PRO A 63 -6.06 12.96 -11.11
N VAL A 64 -6.63 14.09 -10.69
CA VAL A 64 -5.85 15.25 -10.23
C VAL A 64 -4.90 14.87 -9.08
N ALA A 65 -3.84 15.65 -8.88
CA ALA A 65 -2.77 15.34 -7.92
C ALA A 65 -3.29 15.06 -6.49
N GLU A 66 -4.28 15.80 -6.01
CA GLU A 66 -4.89 15.57 -4.69
C GLU A 66 -5.56 14.20 -4.58
N ASP A 67 -6.23 13.75 -5.63
CA ASP A 67 -6.93 12.47 -5.64
C ASP A 67 -5.96 11.29 -5.79
N ARG A 68 -4.80 11.51 -6.45
CA ARG A 68 -3.68 10.55 -6.45
C ARG A 68 -3.10 10.38 -5.05
N HIS A 69 -2.86 11.47 -4.32
CA HIS A 69 -2.42 11.39 -2.93
C HIS A 69 -3.41 10.59 -2.07
N LEU A 70 -4.71 10.88 -2.19
CA LEU A 70 -5.77 10.11 -1.53
C LEU A 70 -5.76 8.62 -1.92
N LEU A 71 -5.56 8.29 -3.20
CA LEU A 71 -5.44 6.91 -3.69
C LEU A 71 -4.26 6.17 -3.07
N SER A 72 -3.10 6.83 -3.00
CA SER A 72 -1.90 6.24 -2.42
C SER A 72 -2.07 5.96 -0.92
N LEU A 73 -2.72 6.86 -0.16
CA LEU A 73 -3.06 6.61 1.25
C LEU A 73 -4.04 5.44 1.42
N MET A 74 -5.03 5.33 0.53
CA MET A 74 -6.01 4.25 0.54
C MET A 74 -5.36 2.89 0.23
N VAL A 75 -4.46 2.82 -0.74
CA VAL A 75 -3.71 1.59 -1.08
C VAL A 75 -2.72 1.21 0.01
N ALA A 76 -2.18 2.20 0.75
CA ALA A 76 -1.40 1.96 1.96
C ALA A 76 -2.24 1.42 3.14
N GLY A 77 -3.55 1.19 2.96
CA GLY A 77 -4.42 0.58 3.96
C GLY A 77 -4.92 1.56 5.03
N MET A 78 -4.79 2.86 4.82
CA MET A 78 -5.31 3.85 5.77
C MET A 78 -6.85 3.84 5.81
N THR A 79 -7.41 4.04 7.01
CA THR A 79 -8.85 4.22 7.19
C THR A 79 -9.29 5.59 6.71
N ASP A 80 -10.59 5.77 6.43
CA ASP A 80 -11.14 7.08 6.04
C ASP A 80 -10.85 8.18 7.07
N GLU A 81 -10.81 7.81 8.35
CA GLU A 81 -10.55 8.72 9.45
C GLU A 81 -9.08 9.13 9.50
N ALA A 82 -8.16 8.17 9.32
CA ALA A 82 -6.73 8.47 9.22
C ALA A 82 -6.39 9.31 7.98
N MET A 83 -6.99 8.97 6.83
CA MET A 83 -6.87 9.77 5.60
C MET A 83 -7.41 11.18 5.79
N ALA A 84 -8.59 11.33 6.39
CA ALA A 84 -9.18 12.64 6.69
C ALA A 84 -8.25 13.51 7.56
N GLY A 85 -7.61 12.89 8.56
CA GLY A 85 -6.61 13.56 9.40
C GLY A 85 -5.38 14.03 8.62
N GLN A 86 -4.77 13.16 7.79
CA GLN A 86 -3.61 13.53 6.99
C GLN A 86 -3.92 14.61 5.94
N LEU A 87 -5.07 14.50 5.28
CA LEU A 87 -5.51 15.43 4.25
C LEU A 87 -6.13 16.72 4.80
N ARG A 88 -6.31 16.83 6.13
CA ARG A 88 -6.98 17.96 6.81
C ARG A 88 -8.38 18.25 6.26
N VAL A 89 -9.16 17.20 5.98
CA VAL A 89 -10.55 17.29 5.48
C VAL A 89 -11.51 16.44 6.32
N SER A 90 -12.82 16.56 6.09
CA SER A 90 -13.80 15.68 6.74
C SER A 90 -13.79 14.25 6.17
N LYS A 91 -14.15 13.26 6.98
CA LYS A 91 -14.39 11.87 6.55
C LYS A 91 -15.38 11.78 5.37
N ARG A 92 -16.44 12.60 5.38
CA ARG A 92 -17.43 12.69 4.30
C ARG A 92 -16.79 13.16 3.00
N THR A 93 -15.83 14.09 3.06
CA THR A 93 -15.07 14.56 1.89
C THR A 93 -14.25 13.44 1.29
N VAL A 94 -13.55 12.65 2.13
CA VAL A 94 -12.79 11.47 1.68
C VAL A 94 -13.71 10.48 0.97
N GLN A 95 -14.84 10.10 1.61
CA GLN A 95 -15.80 9.16 1.02
C GLN A 95 -16.37 9.65 -0.31
N ARG A 96 -16.72 10.94 -0.41
CA ARG A 96 -17.20 11.55 -1.67
C ARG A 96 -16.14 11.50 -2.77
N ARG A 97 -14.89 11.83 -2.46
CA ARG A 97 -13.77 11.79 -3.43
C ARG A 97 -13.50 10.35 -3.90
N VAL A 98 -13.49 9.38 -2.98
CA VAL A 98 -13.36 7.95 -3.30
C VAL A 98 -14.50 7.49 -4.22
N GLN A 99 -15.74 7.89 -3.95
CA GLN A 99 -16.86 7.55 -4.82
C GLN A 99 -16.71 8.17 -6.21
N GLY A 100 -16.25 9.42 -6.31
CA GLY A 100 -15.93 10.06 -7.58
C GLY A 100 -14.87 9.30 -8.37
N LEU A 101 -13.82 8.84 -7.70
CA LEU A 101 -12.76 8.01 -8.28
C LEU A 101 -13.24 6.64 -8.72
N MET A 102 -14.14 6.00 -7.96
CA MET A 102 -14.76 4.74 -8.35
C MET A 102 -15.59 4.91 -9.62
N ASN A 103 -16.35 6.01 -9.71
CA ASN A 103 -17.12 6.34 -10.90
C ASN A 103 -16.21 6.59 -12.11
N LEU A 104 -15.12 7.35 -11.92
CA LEU A 104 -14.11 7.61 -12.96
C LEU A 104 -13.45 6.31 -13.45
N ALA A 105 -13.13 5.41 -12.52
CA ALA A 105 -12.54 4.12 -12.82
C ALA A 105 -13.52 3.10 -13.40
N GLY A 106 -14.83 3.35 -13.31
CA GLY A 106 -15.88 2.40 -13.72
C GLY A 106 -15.95 1.16 -12.82
N VAL A 107 -15.65 1.31 -11.53
CA VAL A 107 -15.57 0.21 -10.55
C VAL A 107 -16.58 0.39 -9.42
N ALA A 108 -16.98 -0.71 -8.78
CA ALA A 108 -18.04 -0.72 -7.78
C ALA A 108 -17.53 -0.88 -6.34
N THR A 109 -16.25 -1.21 -6.13
CA THR A 109 -15.68 -1.33 -4.80
C THR A 109 -14.36 -0.59 -4.66
N ARG A 110 -14.05 -0.15 -3.43
CA ARG A 110 -12.76 0.43 -3.06
C ARG A 110 -11.58 -0.51 -3.38
N MET A 111 -11.76 -1.81 -3.19
CA MET A 111 -10.73 -2.80 -3.54
C MET A 111 -10.46 -2.81 -5.05
N GLN A 112 -11.51 -2.81 -5.87
CA GLN A 112 -11.37 -2.69 -7.32
C GLN A 112 -10.73 -1.37 -7.75
N LEU A 113 -11.03 -0.26 -7.05
CA LEU A 113 -10.39 1.02 -7.29
C LEU A 113 -8.88 0.96 -7.00
N GLY A 114 -8.47 0.34 -5.89
CA GLY A 114 -7.05 0.13 -5.60
C GLY A 114 -6.34 -0.70 -6.67
N TRP A 115 -6.95 -1.80 -7.11
CA TRP A 115 -6.42 -2.63 -8.20
C TRP A 115 -6.33 -1.89 -9.54
N HIS A 116 -7.35 -1.11 -9.88
CA HIS A 116 -7.39 -0.30 -11.10
C HIS A 116 -6.30 0.77 -11.08
N ALA A 117 -6.16 1.49 -9.96
CA ALA A 117 -5.15 2.52 -9.77
C ALA A 117 -3.73 1.98 -9.93
N ALA A 118 -3.46 0.80 -9.37
CA ALA A 118 -2.20 0.09 -9.57
C ALA A 118 -1.93 -0.23 -11.05
N ARG A 119 -2.93 -0.74 -11.77
CA ARG A 119 -2.79 -1.19 -13.16
C ARG A 119 -2.74 -0.06 -14.18
N ARG A 120 -3.30 1.11 -13.87
CA ARG A 120 -3.32 2.30 -14.74
C ARG A 120 -2.31 3.38 -14.34
N ASN A 121 -1.34 3.07 -13.48
CA ASN A 121 -0.29 4.02 -13.03
C ASN A 121 -0.84 5.30 -12.36
N TRP A 122 -1.95 5.18 -11.62
CA TRP A 122 -2.53 6.30 -10.87
C TRP A 122 -1.86 6.54 -9.51
N LEU A 123 -0.99 5.64 -9.05
CA LEU A 123 -0.33 5.64 -7.74
C LEU A 123 1.08 6.23 -7.75
#